data_AF-A0A1F5HP57-F1
#
_entry.id   AF-A0A1F5HP57-F1
#
_cell.length_a   1.000
_cell.length_b   1.000
_cell.length_c   1.000
_cell.angle_alpha   90.00
_cell.angle_beta   90.00
_cell.angle_gamma   90.00
#
_symmetry.space_group_name_H-M   'P 1'
#
loop_
_entity.id
_entity.type
_entity.pdbx_description
1 polymer ?
#
loop_
_entity_poly.entity_id
_entity_poly.type
_entity_poly.pdbx_seq_one_letter_code
_entity_poly.pdbx_strand_id
1 'polypeptide(L)'
;MIKFIILSVVSGAIFLGFTAFMYKPIEAWVKSYFITKKLLKETRSIRKALKGKHMADRLLDIWNNGHPWPLVSIDVLYSKNNFWQGAWWDSTIDKKLEGQGLVERFQENQQMKVRLSENKLTKAVIKRLNKLVDKGEF
;
A
#
# COMPACT_ATOMS: atom_id res chain seq x y z
N MET A 1 -45.18 -1.43 29.65
CA MET A 1 -44.77 -2.55 28.77
C MET A 1 -44.36 -2.07 27.37
N ILE A 2 -45.22 -1.35 26.63
CA ILE A 2 -44.92 -0.81 25.27
C ILE A 2 -43.67 0.09 25.23
N LYS A 3 -43.48 1.01 26.20
CA LYS A 3 -42.28 1.86 26.31
C LYS A 3 -40.97 1.06 26.39
N PHE A 4 -40.98 -0.09 27.05
CA PHE A 4 -39.78 -0.93 27.22
C PHE A 4 -39.39 -1.63 25.91
N ILE A 5 -40.39 -2.07 25.14
CA ILE A 5 -40.18 -2.68 23.82
C ILE A 5 -39.60 -1.65 22.84
N ILE A 6 -40.16 -0.44 22.81
CA ILE A 6 -39.67 0.66 21.95
C ILE A 6 -38.22 1.03 22.31
N LEU A 7 -37.90 1.15 23.59
CA LEU A 7 -36.54 1.46 24.04
C LEU A 7 -35.54 0.36 23.64
N SER A 8 -35.95 -0.90 23.71
CA SER A 8 -35.12 -2.06 23.34
C SER A 8 -34.86 -2.12 21.84
N VAL A 9 -35.86 -1.84 21.01
CA VAL A 9 -35.73 -1.80 19.55
C VAL A 9 -34.83 -0.63 19.10
N VAL A 10 -35.01 0.55 19.70
CA VAL A 10 -34.16 1.72 19.42
C VAL A 10 -32.72 1.46 19.85
N SER A 11 -32.50 0.84 21.02
CA SER A 11 -31.16 0.48 21.50
C SER A 11 -30.47 -0.54 20.60
N GLY A 12 -31.21 -1.55 20.12
CA GLY A 12 -30.71 -2.55 19.17
C GLY A 12 -30.33 -1.94 17.82
N ALA A 13 -31.13 -1.00 17.30
CA ALA A 13 -30.83 -0.29 16.06
C ALA A 13 -29.59 0.62 16.20
N ILE A 14 -29.42 1.29 17.33
CA ILE A 14 -28.23 2.10 17.62
C ILE A 14 -26.99 1.19 17.73
N PHE A 15 -27.10 0.04 18.39
CA PHE A 15 -25.99 -0.90 18.54
C PHE A 15 -25.58 -1.53 17.20
N LEU A 16 -26.54 -1.89 16.35
CA LEU A 16 -26.28 -2.36 14.98
C LEU A 16 -25.68 -1.26 14.10
N GLY A 17 -26.17 -0.02 14.21
CA GLY A 17 -25.60 1.14 13.52
C GLY A 17 -24.16 1.42 13.96
N PHE A 18 -23.89 1.35 15.27
CA PHE A 18 -22.56 1.58 15.84
C PHE A 18 -21.58 0.48 15.47
N THR A 19 -22.00 -0.79 15.52
CA THR A 19 -21.15 -1.92 15.09
C THR A 19 -20.83 -1.85 13.60
N ALA A 20 -21.81 -1.52 12.73
CA ALA A 20 -21.56 -1.30 11.31
C ALA A 20 -20.65 -0.09 11.03
N PHE A 21 -20.80 0.99 11.81
CA PHE A 21 -19.97 2.18 11.74
C PHE A 21 -18.51 1.89 12.12
N MET A 22 -18.29 1.09 13.17
CA MET A 22 -16.97 0.70 13.65
C MET A 22 -16.32 -0.40 12.80
N TYR A 23 -17.11 -1.23 12.12
CA TYR A 23 -16.61 -2.34 11.31
C TYR A 23 -15.73 -1.87 10.14
N LYS A 24 -16.20 -0.89 9.36
CA LYS A 24 -15.48 -0.36 8.18
C LYS A 24 -14.08 0.22 8.48
N PRO A 25 -13.89 1.08 9.50
CA PRO A 25 -12.56 1.59 9.84
C PRO A 25 -11.64 0.52 10.42
N ILE A 26 -12.18 -0.43 11.22
CA ILE A 26 -11.40 -1.55 11.76
C ILE A 26 -10.91 -2.45 10.62
N GLU A 27 -11.76 -2.77 9.65
CA GLU A 27 -11.40 -3.61 8.52
C GLU A 27 -10.26 -3.00 7.68
N ALA A 28 -10.34 -1.69 7.37
CA ALA A 28 -9.28 -0.97 6.66
C ALA A 28 -7.98 -0.90 7.48
N TRP A 29 -8.09 -0.73 8.80
CA TRP A 29 -6.93 -0.73 9.69
C TRP A 29 -6.24 -2.10 9.73
N VAL A 30 -7.00 -3.18 9.85
CA VAL A 30 -6.47 -4.56 9.86
C VAL A 30 -5.85 -4.90 8.50
N LYS A 31 -6.55 -4.61 7.39
CA LYS A 31 -6.03 -4.85 6.03
C LYS A 31 -4.72 -4.09 5.78
N SER A 32 -4.66 -2.81 6.13
CA SER A 32 -3.43 -2.02 5.99
C SER A 32 -2.28 -2.58 6.84
N TYR A 33 -2.55 -3.11 8.04
CA TYR A 33 -1.53 -3.75 8.88
C TYR A 33 -0.92 -4.98 8.20
N PHE A 34 -1.76 -5.90 7.72
CA PHE A 34 -1.30 -7.13 7.08
C PHE A 34 -0.55 -6.85 5.78
N ILE A 35 -1.04 -5.92 4.97
CA ILE A 35 -0.36 -5.49 3.74
C ILE A 35 0.99 -4.88 4.08
N THR A 36 1.06 -3.95 5.04
CA THR A 36 2.33 -3.34 5.47
C THR A 36 3.30 -4.42 5.95
N LYS A 37 2.85 -5.37 6.78
CA LYS A 37 3.70 -6.47 7.27
C LYS A 37 4.19 -7.38 6.14
N LYS A 38 3.36 -7.65 5.14
CA LYS A 38 3.73 -8.43 3.94
C LYS A 38 4.78 -7.68 3.12
N LEU A 39 4.56 -6.40 2.85
CA LEU A 39 5.51 -5.52 2.17
C LEU A 39 6.87 -5.55 2.90
N LEU A 40 6.89 -5.37 4.22
CA LEU A 40 8.11 -5.38 5.04
C LEU A 40 8.82 -6.74 5.10
N LYS A 41 8.07 -7.85 5.15
CA LYS A 41 8.66 -9.20 5.15
C LYS A 41 9.44 -9.46 3.85
N GLU A 42 8.91 -8.95 2.73
CA GLU A 42 9.57 -8.99 1.43
C GLU A 42 10.72 -7.94 1.31
N THR A 43 10.90 -7.08 2.33
CA THR A 43 11.90 -5.99 2.39
C THR A 43 13.05 -6.24 3.39
N ARG A 44 13.09 -7.38 4.09
CA ARG A 44 14.13 -7.72 5.09
C ARG A 44 15.50 -8.08 4.48
N SER A 45 15.99 -7.26 3.55
CA SER A 45 17.37 -7.25 3.09
C SER A 45 17.98 -5.88 3.39
N ILE A 46 18.49 -5.76 4.62
CA ILE A 46 19.61 -4.94 5.09
C ILE A 46 19.98 -3.76 4.16
N ARG A 47 19.66 -2.54 4.62
CA ARG A 47 19.98 -1.26 3.97
C ARG A 47 21.45 -1.16 3.56
N LYS A 48 21.65 -0.99 2.25
CA LYS A 48 22.50 0.02 1.57
C LYS A 48 22.64 -0.33 0.09
N ALA A 49 22.54 -1.62 -0.25
CA ALA A 49 22.79 -2.08 -1.61
C ALA A 49 21.54 -2.18 -2.49
N LEU A 50 20.30 -2.25 -1.99
CA LEU A 50 19.15 -2.67 -2.82
C LEU A 50 17.92 -1.73 -2.74
N LYS A 51 18.16 -0.42 -2.68
CA LYS A 51 17.10 0.59 -2.79
C LYS A 51 16.26 0.34 -4.06
N GLY A 52 14.94 0.32 -3.91
CA GLY A 52 13.98 0.06 -5.00
C GLY A 52 13.78 -1.39 -5.43
N LYS A 53 14.52 -2.36 -4.87
CA LYS A 53 14.27 -3.80 -5.13
C LYS A 53 13.12 -4.39 -4.33
N HIS A 54 12.61 -3.65 -3.34
CA HIS A 54 11.56 -4.11 -2.45
C HIS A 54 10.26 -3.35 -2.66
N MET A 55 9.12 -4.04 -2.48
CA MET A 55 7.81 -3.46 -2.74
C MET A 55 7.50 -2.25 -1.85
N ALA A 56 7.98 -2.23 -0.61
CA ALA A 56 7.81 -1.10 0.30
C ALA A 56 8.61 0.13 -0.15
N ASP A 57 9.86 -0.06 -0.57
CA ASP A 57 10.71 1.01 -1.10
C ASP A 57 10.11 1.59 -2.38
N ARG A 58 9.73 0.72 -3.32
CA ARG A 58 9.09 1.14 -4.58
C ARG A 58 7.81 1.94 -4.31
N LEU A 59 6.99 1.51 -3.36
CA LEU A 59 5.76 2.21 -2.98
C LEU A 59 6.04 3.59 -2.37
N LEU A 60 7.03 3.70 -1.48
CA LEU A 60 7.45 4.96 -0.88
C LEU A 60 8.09 5.90 -1.91
N ASP A 61 8.84 5.36 -2.86
CA ASP A 61 9.47 6.17 -3.88
C ASP A 61 8.41 6.73 -4.86
N ILE A 62 7.37 5.95 -5.22
CA ILE A 62 6.22 6.46 -5.99
C ILE A 62 5.49 7.55 -5.20
N TRP A 63 5.32 7.37 -3.88
CA TRP A 63 4.73 8.38 -3.00
C TRP A 63 5.55 9.67 -2.96
N ASN A 64 6.86 9.56 -2.75
CA ASN A 64 7.75 10.70 -2.58
C ASN A 64 7.93 11.50 -3.88
N ASN A 65 7.86 10.85 -5.04
CA ASN A 65 7.96 11.53 -6.33
C ASN A 65 6.74 12.38 -6.69
N GLY A 66 5.58 12.15 -6.07
CA GLY A 66 4.37 12.96 -6.28
C GLY A 66 3.74 12.91 -7.68
N HIS A 67 4.39 12.24 -8.64
CA HIS A 67 3.96 12.14 -10.03
C HIS A 67 3.97 10.69 -10.52
N PRO A 68 3.18 10.36 -11.56
CA PRO A 68 3.22 9.05 -12.17
C PRO A 68 4.61 8.69 -12.68
N TRP A 69 5.12 7.57 -12.20
CA TRP A 69 6.47 7.12 -12.52
C TRP A 69 6.44 6.22 -13.75
N PRO A 70 7.31 6.42 -14.76
CA PRO A 70 7.47 5.40 -15.79
C PRO A 70 7.83 4.03 -15.19
N LEU A 71 7.27 2.98 -15.82
CA LEU A 71 7.61 1.58 -15.62
C LEU A 71 8.98 1.32 -16.27
N VAL A 72 10.02 1.91 -15.69
CA VAL A 72 11.42 1.69 -16.06
C VAL A 72 12.02 0.67 -15.12
N SER A 73 13.04 -0.03 -15.59
CA SER A 73 13.71 -1.01 -14.75
C SER A 73 14.33 -0.40 -13.50
N ILE A 74 14.25 -1.15 -12.40
CA ILE A 74 14.88 -0.75 -11.14
C ILE A 74 16.39 -0.52 -11.37
N ASP A 75 17.02 -1.32 -12.23
CA ASP A 75 18.45 -1.18 -12.54
C ASP A 75 18.77 0.15 -13.26
N VAL A 76 17.86 0.65 -14.09
CA VAL A 76 17.97 1.99 -14.72
C VAL A 76 17.73 3.11 -13.70
N LEU A 77 16.81 2.92 -12.76
CA LEU A 77 16.50 3.93 -11.73
C LEU A 77 17.60 4.09 -10.68
N TYR A 78 18.38 3.04 -10.38
CA TYR A 78 19.46 3.08 -9.38
C TYR A 78 20.86 2.83 -9.95
N SER A 79 21.05 3.01 -11.27
CA SER A 79 22.34 2.93 -11.98
C SER A 79 23.19 1.69 -11.63
N LYS A 80 22.57 0.50 -11.60
CA LYS A 80 23.29 -0.74 -11.34
C LYS A 80 23.69 -1.41 -12.66
N ASN A 81 24.96 -1.25 -13.05
CA ASN A 81 25.57 -1.85 -14.25
C ASN A 81 25.77 -3.38 -14.18
N ASN A 82 24.83 -4.14 -13.61
CA ASN A 82 24.94 -5.59 -13.53
C ASN A 82 24.12 -6.26 -14.63
N PHE A 83 24.79 -6.46 -15.79
CA PHE A 83 24.29 -7.15 -16.99
C PHE A 83 23.62 -8.51 -16.69
N TRP A 84 24.09 -9.22 -15.66
CA TRP A 84 23.58 -10.55 -15.24
C TRP A 84 22.43 -10.50 -14.23
N GLN A 85 21.97 -9.32 -13.80
CA GLN A 85 20.71 -9.15 -13.05
C GLN A 85 19.55 -8.70 -13.96
N GLY A 86 19.81 -8.58 -15.26
CA GLY A 86 18.81 -8.32 -16.26
C GLY A 86 17.73 -9.39 -16.27
N ALA A 87 16.48 -8.93 -16.35
CA ALA A 87 15.29 -9.72 -16.67
C ALA A 87 14.60 -10.52 -15.55
N TRP A 88 14.84 -10.24 -14.26
CA TRP A 88 13.84 -10.60 -13.24
C TRP A 88 12.75 -9.51 -13.13
N TRP A 89 12.00 -9.36 -14.22
CA TRP A 89 10.63 -8.84 -14.30
C TRP A 89 10.33 -7.50 -13.59
N ASP A 90 10.66 -6.38 -14.24
CA ASP A 90 10.29 -5.01 -13.81
C ASP A 90 8.78 -4.76 -13.66
N SER A 91 7.94 -5.56 -14.32
CA SER A 91 6.50 -5.49 -14.10
C SER A 91 6.03 -6.23 -12.85
N THR A 92 6.83 -7.10 -12.23
CA THR A 92 6.32 -8.00 -11.18
C THR A 92 6.08 -7.29 -9.86
N ILE A 93 6.94 -6.35 -9.45
CA ILE A 93 6.70 -5.55 -8.24
C ILE A 93 5.49 -4.64 -8.45
N ASP A 94 5.46 -3.91 -9.55
CA ASP A 94 4.34 -3.00 -9.85
C ASP A 94 3.02 -3.78 -10.06
N LYS A 95 3.04 -4.99 -10.66
CA LYS A 95 1.89 -5.91 -10.74
C LYS A 95 1.45 -6.44 -9.38
N LYS A 96 2.39 -6.77 -8.48
CA LYS A 96 2.07 -7.24 -7.13
C LYS A 96 1.45 -6.12 -6.29
N LEU A 97 1.96 -4.89 -6.44
CA LEU A 97 1.41 -3.70 -5.80
C LEU A 97 0.01 -3.38 -6.37
N GLU A 98 -0.18 -3.52 -7.68
CA GLU A 98 -1.48 -3.35 -8.33
C GLU A 98 -2.48 -4.43 -7.89
N GLY A 99 -2.05 -5.70 -7.79
CA GLY A 99 -2.87 -6.79 -7.26
C GLY A 99 -3.24 -6.64 -5.78
N GLN A 100 -2.54 -5.77 -5.04
CA GLN A 100 -2.90 -5.36 -3.68
C GLN A 100 -3.76 -4.08 -3.64
N GLY A 101 -4.07 -3.51 -4.81
CA GLY A 101 -4.83 -2.27 -4.96
C GLY A 101 -4.08 -1.03 -4.45
N LEU A 102 -2.74 -1.05 -4.41
CA LEU A 102 -1.95 0.07 -3.87
C LEU A 102 -1.49 1.04 -4.97
N VAL A 103 -1.33 0.54 -6.19
CA VAL A 103 -0.91 1.32 -7.35
C VAL A 103 -1.81 1.01 -8.54
N GLU A 104 -1.82 1.94 -9.49
CA GLU A 104 -2.53 1.84 -10.76
C GLU A 104 -1.50 1.98 -11.89
N ARG A 105 -1.48 1.02 -12.81
CA ARG A 105 -0.67 1.11 -14.03
C ARG A 105 -1.52 1.66 -15.17
N PHE A 106 -0.96 2.58 -15.94
CA PHE A 106 -1.65 3.20 -17.07
C PHE A 106 -0.67 3.57 -18.18
N GLN A 107 -1.16 3.81 -19.39
CA GLN A 107 -0.36 4.21 -20.53
C GLN A 107 -0.53 5.70 -20.81
N GLU A 108 0.57 6.43 -20.94
CA GLU A 108 0.58 7.85 -21.29
C GLU A 108 1.74 8.11 -22.26
N ASN A 109 1.47 8.76 -23.40
CA ASN A 109 2.47 9.07 -24.43
C ASN A 109 3.30 7.84 -24.86
N GLN A 110 2.62 6.72 -25.13
CA GLN A 110 3.22 5.42 -25.48
C GLN A 110 4.11 4.79 -24.39
N GLN A 111 4.21 5.40 -23.21
CA GLN A 111 4.96 4.88 -22.07
C GLN A 111 4.01 4.35 -21.00
N MET A 112 4.31 3.17 -20.47
CA MET A 112 3.62 2.66 -19.29
C MET A 112 4.12 3.40 -18.06
N LYS A 113 3.19 3.88 -17.22
CA LYS A 113 3.46 4.57 -15.97
C LYS A 113 2.69 3.92 -14.82
N VAL A 114 3.14 4.18 -13.61
CA VAL A 114 2.54 3.72 -12.35
C VAL A 114 2.31 4.92 -11.44
N ARG A 115 1.13 4.99 -10.82
CA ARG A 115 0.79 5.96 -9.78
C ARG A 115 0.18 5.25 -8.58
N LEU A 116 0.13 5.93 -7.44
CA LEU A 116 -0.61 5.42 -6.30
C LEU A 116 -2.11 5.41 -6.56
N SER A 117 -2.80 4.40 -6.05
CA SER A 117 -4.27 4.41 -6.07
C SER A 117 -4.80 5.39 -5.03
N GLU A 118 -5.86 6.12 -5.37
CA GLU A 118 -6.43 7.16 -4.50
C GLU A 118 -7.31 6.62 -3.36
N ASN A 119 -7.28 5.31 -3.12
CA ASN A 119 -8.14 4.65 -2.14
C ASN A 119 -7.64 4.83 -0.69
N LYS A 120 -8.56 4.60 0.27
CA LYS A 120 -8.27 4.71 1.72
C LYS A 120 -7.20 3.72 2.18
N LEU A 121 -7.10 2.57 1.51
CA LEU A 121 -6.14 1.52 1.84
C LEU A 121 -4.71 1.97 1.59
N THR A 122 -4.45 2.53 0.41
CA THR A 122 -3.14 3.05 -0.02
C THR A 122 -2.67 4.14 0.93
N LYS A 123 -3.54 5.11 1.26
CA LYS A 123 -3.25 6.17 2.23
C LYS A 123 -2.88 5.60 3.61
N ALA A 124 -3.60 4.57 4.07
CA ALA A 124 -3.31 3.93 5.36
C ALA A 124 -1.98 3.16 5.35
N VAL A 125 -1.64 2.48 4.25
CA VAL A 125 -0.37 1.76 4.08
C VAL A 125 0.80 2.75 4.03
N ILE A 126 0.72 3.80 3.22
CA ILE A 126 1.74 4.86 3.16
C ILE A 126 1.96 5.50 4.53
N LYS A 127 0.88 5.86 5.24
CA LYS A 127 0.98 6.44 6.59
C LYS A 127 1.68 5.50 7.57
N ARG A 128 1.42 4.20 7.49
CA ARG A 128 2.12 3.20 8.32
C ARG A 128 3.59 3.08 7.94
N LEU A 129 3.92 3.04 6.65
CA LEU A 129 5.30 2.98 6.18
C LEU A 129 6.10 4.22 6.61
N ASN A 130 5.57 5.42 6.42
CA ASN A 130 6.20 6.66 6.89
C ASN A 130 6.42 6.64 8.40
N LYS A 131 5.44 6.19 9.18
CA LYS A 131 5.61 6.04 10.65
C LYS A 131 6.76 5.09 11.00
N LEU A 132 6.99 4.04 10.22
CA LEU A 132 8.11 3.11 10.44
C LEU A 132 9.46 3.73 10.04
N VAL A 133 9.48 4.49 8.94
CA VAL A 133 10.65 5.29 8.52
C VAL A 133 11.04 6.27 9.63
N ASP A 134 10.07 7.04 10.14
CA ASP A 134 10.28 8.04 11.21
C ASP A 134 10.83 7.41 12.50
N LYS A 135 10.45 6.16 12.78
CA LYS A 135 10.92 5.39 13.94
C LYS A 135 12.27 4.69 13.72
N GLY A 136 12.81 4.71 12.50
CA GLY A 136 14.00 3.92 12.13
C GLY A 136 13.76 2.41 12.14
N GLU A 137 12.50 1.96 12.18
CA GLU A 137 12.10 0.55 12.12
C GLU A 137 12.03 0.01 10.67
N PHE A 138 12.27 0.88 9.69
CA PHE A 138 12.34 0.62 8.25
C PHE A 138 13.54 1.31 7.65
#